data_AF-C0M6V4-F1
#
_entry.id   AF-C0M6V4-F1
#
_cell.length_a   1.000
_cell.length_b   1.000
_cell.length_c   1.000
_cell.angle_alpha   90.00
_cell.angle_beta   90.00
_cell.angle_gamma   90.00
#
_symmetry.space_group_name_H-M   'P 1'
#
loop_
_entity.id
_entity.type
_entity.pdbx_description
1 polymer ?
#
loop_
_entity_poly.entity_id
_entity_poly.type
_entity_poly.pdbx_seq_one_letter_code
_entity_poly.pdbx_strand_id
1 'polypeptide(L)' 'MITKYFFIKTEHPKIVRYSNGLTEVYNSAKGWEEQEAWYDRLFFSDFSDFEEVTEKEAKMFIAGLTAA' A
#
# COMPACT_ATOMS: atom_id res chain seq x y z
N MET A 1 14.06 -9.94 -5.12
CA MET A 1 13.02 -9.73 -4.08
C MET A 1 11.82 -9.12 -4.80
N ILE A 2 10.64 -9.75 -4.73
CA ILE A 2 9.45 -9.25 -5.44
C ILE A 2 8.65 -8.44 -4.44
N THR A 3 8.54 -7.13 -4.67
CA THR A 3 7.67 -6.24 -3.90
C THR A 3 6.43 -5.94 -4.74
N LYS A 4 5.26 -6.12 -4.15
CA LYS A 4 3.99 -5.72 -4.76
C LYS A 4 3.47 -4.46 -4.10
N TYR A 5 2.75 -3.63 -4.85
CA TYR A 5 2.15 -2.40 -4.35
C TYR A 5 0.65 -2.42 -4.61
N PHE A 6 -0.12 -1.91 -3.66
CA PHE A 6 -1.57 -1.89 -3.71
C PHE A 6 -2.08 -0.51 -3.36
N PHE A 7 -2.88 0.06 -4.26
CA PHE A 7 -3.62 1.28 -4.00
C PHE A 7 -4.98 0.94 -3.40
N ILE A 8 -5.20 1.38 -2.17
CA ILE A 8 -6.42 1.16 -1.40
C ILE A 8 -7.41 2.28 -1.72
N LYS A 9 -8.53 1.96 -2.37
CA LYS A 9 -9.52 2.91 -2.92
C LYS A 9 -10.65 3.21 -1.93
N THR A 10 -10.29 3.53 -0.68
CA THR A 10 -11.25 3.93 0.35
C THR A 10 -11.36 5.46 0.46
N GLU A 11 -12.26 5.97 1.31
CA GLU A 11 -12.39 7.41 1.61
C GLU A 11 -11.06 8.07 2.01
N HIS A 12 -10.16 7.29 2.61
CA HIS A 12 -8.79 7.69 2.89
C HIS A 12 -7.82 6.80 2.11
N PRO A 13 -7.47 7.18 0.88
CA PRO A 13 -6.62 6.34 0.04
C PRO A 13 -5.25 6.10 0.66
N LYS A 14 -4.75 4.87 0.50
CA LYS A 14 -3.46 4.45 1.05
C LYS A 14 -2.68 3.67 0.00
N ILE A 15 -1.36 3.67 0.15
CA ILE A 15 -0.50 2.69 -0.51
C ILE A 15 -0.05 1.67 0.52
N VAL A 16 -0.33 0.42 0.21
CA VAL A 16 0.21 -0.75 0.91
C VAL A 16 1.27 -1.38 0.01
N ARG A 17 2.37 -1.85 0.58
CA ARG A 17 3.30 -2.75 -0.12
C ARG A 17 3.35 -4.09 0.57
N TYR A 18 3.57 -5.14 -0.21
CA TYR A 18 3.89 -6.48 0.28
C TYR A 18 5.31 -6.83 -0.13
N SER A 19 6.17 -7.15 0.85
CA SER A 19 7.56 -7.56 0.62
C SER A 19 7.98 -8.55 1.71
N ASN A 20 8.53 -9.70 1.29
CA ASN A 20 9.04 -10.73 2.21
C ASN A 20 8.07 -11.21 3.28
N GLY A 21 6.79 -11.36 2.96
CA GLY A 21 5.79 -11.79 3.94
C GLY A 21 5.22 -10.66 4.80
N LEU A 22 5.78 -9.45 4.71
CA LEU A 22 5.31 -8.29 5.48
C LEU A 22 4.48 -7.37 4.61
N THR A 23 3.44 -6.81 5.21
CA THR A 23 2.65 -5.72 4.62
C THR A 23 2.94 -4.42 5.37
N GLU A 24 3.17 -3.35 4.63
CA GLU A 24 3.49 -2.03 5.18
C GLU A 24 2.63 -0.97 4.50
N VAL A 25 2.16 0.01 5.27
CA VAL A 25 1.42 1.18 4.79
C VAL A 25 2.36 2.38 4.73
N TYR A 26 2.27 3.15 3.65
CA TYR A 26 3.01 4.40 3.56
C TYR A 26 2.36 5.52 4.39
N ASN A 27 3.17 6.19 5.21
CA ASN A 27 2.85 7.37 5.99
C ASN A 27 3.81 8.52 5.61
N SER A 28 3.28 9.70 5.26
CA SER A 28 4.11 10.83 4.82
C SER A 28 5.08 11.34 5.90
N ALA A 29 4.75 11.19 7.18
CA ALA A 29 5.58 11.66 8.29
C ALA A 29 6.66 10.64 8.71
N LYS A 30 6.39 9.34 8.54
CA LYS A 30 7.23 8.26 9.10
C LYS A 30 7.80 7.29 8.07
N GLY A 31 7.35 7.36 6.81
CA GLY A 31 7.68 6.39 5.78
C GLY A 31 6.82 5.12 5.88
N TRP A 32 7.41 3.96 5.62
CA TRP A 32 6.70 2.69 5.63
C TRP A 32 6.53 2.16 7.06
N GLU A 33 5.29 1.91 7.46
CA GLU A 33 4.93 1.33 8.76
C GLU A 33 4.30 -0.05 8.56
N GLU A 34 4.83 -1.07 9.24
CA GLU A 34 4.30 -2.43 9.20
C GLU A 34 2.86 -2.49 9.70
N GLN A 35 2.00 -3.18 8.97
CA GLN A 35 0.59 -3.39 9.30
C GLN A 35 0.11 -4.76 8.79
N GLU A 36 0.38 -5.81 9.56
CA GLU A 36 0.04 -7.20 9.23
C GLU A 36 -1.43 -7.43 8.83
N ALA A 37 -2.36 -6.64 9.37
CA ALA A 37 -3.79 -6.74 9.05
C ALA A 37 -4.10 -6.56 7.55
N TRP A 38 -3.21 -5.92 6.79
CA TRP A 38 -3.37 -5.82 5.34
C TRP A 38 -3.08 -7.12 4.60
N TYR A 39 -2.26 -8.01 5.17
CA TYR A 39 -1.98 -9.31 4.57
C TYR A 39 -3.26 -10.13 4.41
N ASP A 40 -4.02 -10.28 5.50
CA ASP A 40 -5.30 -11.00 5.47
C ASP A 40 -6.31 -10.30 4.56
N ARG A 41 -6.38 -8.97 4.62
CA ARG A 41 -7.30 -8.20 3.77
C ARG A 41 -7.03 -8.39 2.28
N LEU A 42 -5.76 -8.32 1.86
CA LEU A 42 -5.39 -8.38 0.44
C LEU A 42 -5.45 -9.78 -0.15
N PHE A 43 -5.21 -10.82 0.66
CA PHE A 43 -5.01 -12.18 0.13
C PHE A 43 -6.06 -13.20 0.58
N PHE A 44 -6.78 -12.96 1.68
CA PHE A 44 -7.67 -13.95 2.30
C PHE A 44 -9.08 -13.44 2.63
N SER A 45 -9.36 -12.15 2.40
CA SER A 45 -10.68 -11.56 2.66
C SER A 45 -11.46 -11.28 1.37
N ASP A 46 -12.73 -10.88 1.52
CA ASP A 46 -13.61 -10.40 0.46
C ASP A 46 -13.39 -8.91 0.11
N PHE A 47 -12.42 -8.26 0.74
CA PHE A 47 -12.06 -6.87 0.46
C PHE A 47 -11.60 -6.73 -0.99
N SER A 48 -12.28 -5.91 -1.78
CA SER A 48 -11.99 -5.70 -3.21
C SER A 48 -11.67 -4.25 -3.58
N ASP A 49 -11.71 -3.33 -2.61
CA ASP A 49 -11.46 -1.89 -2.84
C ASP A 49 -9.97 -1.59 -2.89
N PHE A 50 -9.25 -2.31 -3.75
CA PHE A 50 -7.85 -2.09 -4.02
C PHE A 50 -7.49 -2.37 -5.48
N GLU A 51 -6.30 -1.97 -5.88
CA GLU A 51 -5.70 -2.28 -7.17
C GLU A 51 -4.22 -2.56 -6.99
N GLU A 52 -3.73 -3.67 -7.55
CA GLU A 52 -2.29 -3.91 -7.65
C GLU A 52 -1.71 -2.94 -8.68
N VAL A 53 -0.78 -2.10 -8.25
CA VAL A 53 -0.14 -1.06 -9.07
C VAL A 53 1.34 -1.34 -9.23
N THR A 54 1.95 -0.74 -10.26
CA THR A 54 3.39 -0.79 -10.44
C THR A 54 4.11 0.02 -9.35
N GLU A 55 5.38 -0.31 -9.13
CA GLU A 55 6.24 0.49 -8.24
C GLU A 55 6.32 1.97 -8.68
N LYS A 56 6.29 2.22 -9.99
CA LYS A 56 6.30 3.58 -10.55
C LYS A 56 5.05 4.36 -10.14
N GLU A 57 3.88 3.76 -10.29
CA GLU A 57 2.60 4.39 -9.90
C GLU A 57 2.52 4.62 -8.40
N ALA A 58 2.96 3.65 -7.58
CA ALA A 58 3.04 3.81 -6.13
C ALA A 58 3.94 5.00 -5.74
N LYS A 59 5.12 5.13 -6.38
CA LYS A 59 6.02 6.27 -6.17
C LYS A 59 5.40 7.61 -6.58
N MET A 60 4.66 7.64 -7.68
CA MET A 60 3.96 8.86 -8.12
C MET A 60 2.89 9.29 -7.11
N PHE A 61 2.11 8.34 -6.58
CA PHE A 61 1.14 8.62 -5.52
C PHE A 61 1.81 9.15 -4.25
N ILE A 62 2.88 8.49 -3.80
CA ILE A 62 3.66 8.90 -2.62
C ILE A 62 4.20 10.32 -2.79
N ALA A 63 4.78 10.63 -3.95
CA ALA A 63 5.29 11.97 -4.24
C ALA A 63 4.18 13.04 -4.16
N GLY A 64 2.97 12.71 -4.63
CA GLY A 64 1.79 13.57 -4.49
C GLY A 64 1.39 13.83 -3.04
N LEU A 65 1.47 12.82 -2.16
CA LEU A 65 1.19 12.98 -0.73
C LEU A 65 2.21 13.87 0.00
N THR A 66 3.47 13.86 -0.43
CA THR A 66 4.54 14.66 0.20
C THR A 66 4.60 16.10 -0.30
N ALA A 67 3.95 16.40 -1.42
CA ALA A 67 3.92 17.73 -2.02
C ALA A 67 2.76 18.61 -1.52
N ALA A 68 1.83 18.03 -0.75
CA ALA A 68 0.69 18.71 -0.12
C ALA A 68 1.02 19.13 1.32
#